data_AF-A0A850WWR8-F1
#
_entry.id   AF-A0A850WWR8-F1
#
_cell.length_a   1.000
_cell.length_b   1.000
_cell.length_c   1.000
_cell.angle_alpha   90.00
_cell.angle_beta   90.00
_cell.angle_gamma   90.00
#
_symmetry.space_group_name_H-M   'P 1'
#
loop_
_entity.id
_entity.type
_entity.pdbx_description
1 polymer ?
#
loop_
_entity_poly.entity_id
_entity_poly.type
_entity_poly.pdbx_seq_one_letter_code
_entity_poly.pdbx_strand_id
1 'polypeptide(L)'
;VPEKKLKLVMADKDLYKACAVEVKRQIWQDNQALFGDEVSPLLKQYILEKENTLFSNDISVLHNFFSASPKTRRQGEVVQKLTQMIGKNVKLYDMVLQFLRTLFLRTRNVHYCTLRAELLMSLHDLEISEICTVDPCHKFTWCLDACIREKFVDNKRARELQGFLDGVKKGQEQVLGDLSMILCDPFAINTLALSTIRHLQDLVGQETLPRESPDLLLLLRMLSLGQGAWDMIDSQVFKEPKMEAELITKFLPMLMSFVVDDQTFNVDQKLPSEEKGPIPYPSTIPEAFTKFLQENRIACEIGLYYILHITKQRNKNAFLRLLPAL
;
A
#
# COMPACT_ATOMS: atom_id res chain seq x y z
N VAL A 1 24.97 14.47 27.53
CA VAL A 1 25.49 15.83 27.84
C VAL A 1 24.62 16.40 28.96
N PRO A 2 25.19 17.04 29.99
CA PRO A 2 24.40 17.61 31.09
C PRO A 2 23.36 18.62 30.58
N GLU A 3 22.15 18.58 31.13
CA GLU A 3 20.99 19.36 30.67
C GLU A 3 21.26 20.88 30.62
N LYS A 4 22.00 21.41 31.62
CA LYS A 4 22.41 22.83 31.64
C LYS A 4 23.24 23.24 30.43
N LYS A 5 24.06 22.33 29.88
CA LYS A 5 24.88 22.59 28.69
C LYS A 5 24.07 22.50 27.40
N LEU A 6 23.01 21.68 27.36
CA LEU A 6 22.12 21.59 26.21
C LEU A 6 21.39 22.92 25.94
N LYS A 7 20.99 23.64 27.00
CA LYS A 7 20.39 24.99 26.86
C LYS A 7 21.35 26.00 26.22
N LEU A 8 22.64 25.93 26.55
CA LEU A 8 23.67 26.79 25.94
C LEU A 8 23.89 26.43 24.47
N VAL A 9 23.90 25.13 24.14
CA VAL A 9 23.98 24.66 22.75
C VAL A 9 22.79 25.16 21.93
N MET A 10 21.58 25.12 22.48
CA MET A 10 20.39 25.62 21.77
C MET A 10 20.40 27.14 21.53
N ALA A 11 21.04 27.91 22.41
CA ALA A 11 21.12 29.36 22.30
C ALA A 11 22.10 29.81 21.21
N ASP A 12 23.07 28.97 20.85
CA ASP A 12 24.08 29.24 19.83
C ASP A 12 23.84 28.38 18.59
N LYS A 13 23.43 29.01 17.48
CA LYS A 13 23.09 28.31 16.23
C LYS A 13 24.28 27.60 15.60
N ASP A 14 25.48 28.15 15.70
CA ASP A 14 26.66 27.56 15.06
C ASP A 14 27.15 26.37 15.88
N LEU A 15 27.14 26.49 17.21
CA LEU A 15 27.42 25.39 18.12
C LEU A 15 26.39 24.25 17.95
N TYR A 16 25.10 24.57 17.86
CA TYR A 16 24.06 23.59 17.60
C TYR A 16 24.29 22.86 16.26
N LYS A 17 24.59 23.58 15.17
CA LYS A 17 24.85 22.98 13.86
C LYS A 17 26.03 22.01 13.90
N ALA A 18 27.11 22.39 14.59
CA ALA A 18 28.34 21.59 14.72
C ALA A 18 28.18 20.35 15.62
N CYS A 19 27.10 20.26 16.42
CA CYS A 19 26.87 19.12 17.29
C CYS A 19 26.55 17.83 16.51
N ALA A 20 27.09 16.71 17.01
CA ALA A 20 26.73 15.38 16.54
C ALA A 20 25.24 15.09 16.76
N VAL A 21 24.68 14.21 15.93
CA VAL A 21 23.26 13.86 15.96
C VAL A 21 22.84 13.30 17.32
N GLU A 22 23.72 12.56 18.00
CA GLU A 22 23.51 12.00 19.35
C GLU A 22 23.25 13.08 20.41
N VAL A 23 23.90 14.23 20.27
CA VAL A 23 23.70 15.39 21.16
C VAL A 23 22.40 16.10 20.79
N LYS A 24 22.13 16.25 19.50
CA LYS A 24 20.88 16.86 19.02
C LYS A 24 19.66 16.03 19.42
N ARG A 25 19.72 14.69 19.40
CA ARG A 25 18.65 13.79 19.89
C ARG A 25 18.23 14.07 21.32
N GLN A 26 19.20 14.38 22.20
CA GLN A 26 18.92 14.73 23.61
C GLN A 26 18.18 16.06 23.75
N ILE A 27 18.34 16.96 22.78
CA ILE A 27 17.60 18.22 22.72
C ILE A 27 16.20 17.99 22.13
N TRP A 28 16.13 17.28 21.00
CA TRP A 28 14.91 17.06 20.25
C TRP A 28 13.83 16.31 21.04
N GLN A 29 14.23 15.33 21.87
CA GLN A 29 13.28 14.53 22.65
C GLN A 29 12.43 15.36 23.61
N ASP A 30 12.91 16.54 24.01
CA ASP A 30 12.23 17.46 24.92
C ASP A 30 11.82 18.78 24.21
N ASN A 31 12.09 18.91 22.92
CA ASN A 31 11.72 20.08 22.11
C ASN A 31 11.17 19.66 20.74
N GLN A 32 9.86 19.35 20.73
CA GLN A 32 9.14 18.91 19.55
C GLN A 32 9.14 19.94 18.41
N ALA A 33 9.08 21.25 18.73
CA ALA A 33 9.08 22.30 17.72
C ALA A 33 10.39 22.32 16.94
N LEU A 34 11.52 22.32 17.66
CA LEU A 34 12.85 22.29 17.04
C LEU A 34 13.05 21.01 16.21
N PHE A 35 12.60 19.85 16.71
CA PHE A 35 12.68 18.61 15.94
C PHE A 35 11.81 18.65 14.68
N GLY A 36 10.60 19.23 14.79
CA GLY A 36 9.70 19.46 13.66
C GLY A 36 10.33 20.33 12.59
N ASP A 37 11.07 21.38 12.97
CA ASP A 37 11.79 22.26 12.03
C ASP A 37 12.90 21.53 11.26
N GLU A 38 13.57 20.55 11.88
CA GLU A 38 14.62 19.74 11.23
C GLU A 38 14.03 18.65 10.32
N VAL A 39 12.92 18.03 10.74
CA VAL A 39 12.28 16.91 10.02
C VAL A 39 11.41 17.40 8.85
N SER A 40 10.72 18.53 9.00
CA SER A 40 9.75 19.02 8.00
C SER A 40 10.34 19.21 6.59
N PRO A 41 11.56 19.77 6.41
CA PRO A 41 12.19 19.86 5.10
C PRO A 41 12.42 18.49 4.46
N LEU A 42 12.84 17.48 5.24
CA LEU A 42 13.04 16.12 4.77
C LEU A 42 11.72 15.49 4.33
N LEU A 43 10.64 15.68 5.11
CA LEU A 43 9.31 15.17 4.75
C LEU A 43 8.80 15.79 3.44
N LYS A 44 9.04 17.08 3.21
CA LYS A 44 8.69 17.75 1.93
C LYS A 44 9.55 17.24 0.78
N GLN A 45 10.87 17.11 1.00
CA GLN A 45 11.80 16.56 0.01
C GLN A 45 11.37 15.16 -0.43
N TYR A 46 11.00 14.29 0.51
CA TYR A 46 10.57 12.92 0.19
C TYR A 46 9.36 12.88 -0.74
N ILE A 47 8.35 13.72 -0.49
CA ILE A 47 7.17 13.80 -1.36
C ILE A 47 7.55 14.26 -2.77
N LEU A 48 8.37 15.32 -2.87
CA LEU A 48 8.85 15.83 -4.15
C LEU A 48 9.63 14.75 -4.93
N GLU A 49 10.49 13.98 -4.26
CA GLU A 49 11.23 12.87 -4.89
C GLU A 49 10.30 11.78 -5.44
N LYS A 50 9.23 11.43 -4.71
CA LYS A 50 8.25 10.44 -5.18
C LYS A 50 7.42 10.95 -6.35
N GLU A 51 6.97 12.20 -6.30
CA GLU A 51 6.24 12.85 -7.39
C GLU A 51 7.11 12.96 -8.65
N ASN A 52 8.38 13.37 -8.51
CA ASN A 52 9.32 13.41 -9.63
C ASN A 52 9.52 12.01 -10.25
N THR A 53 9.55 10.96 -9.42
CA THR A 53 9.64 9.57 -9.92
C THR A 53 8.37 9.15 -10.66
N LEU A 54 7.18 9.55 -10.17
CA LEU A 54 5.88 9.24 -10.77
C LEU A 54 5.63 9.95 -12.10
N PHE A 55 6.11 11.19 -12.24
CA PHE A 55 5.93 12.01 -13.43
C PHE A 55 7.16 12.04 -14.34
N SER A 56 8.18 11.22 -14.06
CA SER A 56 9.36 11.13 -14.91
C SER A 56 9.03 10.53 -16.28
N ASN A 57 9.65 11.08 -17.32
CA ASN A 57 9.56 10.54 -18.68
C ASN A 57 10.36 9.24 -18.86
N ASP A 58 11.17 8.84 -17.87
CA ASP A 58 11.96 7.61 -17.89
C ASP A 58 11.15 6.35 -17.52
N ILE A 59 9.86 6.52 -17.20
CA ILE A 59 8.97 5.39 -16.89
C ILE A 59 8.80 4.52 -18.13
N SER A 60 9.15 3.24 -17.99
CA SER A 60 8.94 2.22 -19.00
C SER A 60 8.12 1.05 -18.44
N VAL A 61 7.68 0.15 -19.32
CA VAL A 61 6.98 -1.08 -18.91
C VAL A 61 7.82 -1.92 -17.95
N LEU A 62 9.15 -1.92 -18.13
CA LEU A 62 10.11 -2.68 -17.31
C LEU A 62 10.52 -1.93 -16.03
N HIS A 63 10.63 -0.61 -16.12
CA HIS A 63 11.01 0.27 -15.01
C HIS A 63 9.88 1.27 -14.74
N ASN A 64 8.91 0.85 -13.95
CA ASN A 64 7.82 1.69 -13.47
C ASN A 64 8.01 2.04 -11.99
N PHE A 65 7.14 2.89 -11.47
CA PHE A 65 7.16 3.33 -10.07
C PHE A 65 7.20 2.15 -9.07
N PHE A 66 6.49 1.06 -9.36
CA PHE A 66 6.43 -0.13 -8.52
C PHE A 66 7.59 -1.12 -8.73
N SER A 67 8.55 -0.83 -9.63
CA SER A 67 9.68 -1.73 -9.91
C SER A 67 10.73 -1.72 -8.81
N ALA A 68 10.85 -0.64 -8.02
CA ALA A 68 11.86 -0.53 -6.97
C ALA A 68 11.57 -1.49 -5.80
N SER A 69 12.55 -2.34 -5.47
CA SER A 69 12.43 -3.27 -4.33
C SER A 69 12.33 -2.52 -3.00
N PRO A 70 11.67 -3.07 -1.97
CA PRO A 70 11.59 -2.40 -0.68
C PRO A 70 12.95 -2.02 -0.09
N LYS A 71 13.94 -2.92 -0.21
CA LYS A 71 15.31 -2.67 0.26
C LYS A 71 15.94 -1.47 -0.45
N THR A 72 15.74 -1.34 -1.77
CA THR A 72 16.25 -0.20 -2.56
C THR A 72 15.61 1.11 -2.13
N ARG A 73 14.29 1.13 -1.92
CA ARG A 73 13.58 2.37 -1.55
C ARG A 73 14.06 2.94 -0.22
N ARG A 74 14.36 2.06 0.75
CA ARG A 74 14.89 2.45 2.07
C ARG A 74 16.31 3.03 2.02
N GLN A 75 17.06 2.85 0.93
CA GLN A 75 18.37 3.50 0.75
C GLN A 75 18.26 4.97 0.32
N GLY A 76 17.04 5.50 0.13
CA GLY A 76 16.82 6.90 -0.18
C GLY A 76 17.38 7.82 0.91
N GLU A 77 17.94 8.95 0.50
CA GLU A 77 18.63 9.90 1.38
C GLU A 77 17.76 10.35 2.56
N VAL A 78 16.49 10.69 2.28
CA VAL A 78 15.56 11.12 3.33
C VAL A 78 15.32 10.03 4.37
N VAL A 79 15.06 8.78 3.94
CA VAL A 79 14.81 7.67 4.86
C VAL A 79 16.02 7.43 5.74
N GLN A 80 17.22 7.38 5.16
CA GLN A 80 18.47 7.19 5.91
C GLN A 80 18.73 8.32 6.91
N LYS A 81 18.50 9.58 6.52
CA LYS A 81 18.64 10.73 7.42
C LYS A 81 17.63 10.68 8.58
N LEU A 82 16.36 10.38 8.31
CA LEU A 82 15.34 10.27 9.35
C LEU A 82 15.66 9.13 10.32
N THR A 83 16.05 7.96 9.80
CA THR A 83 16.50 6.81 10.60
C THR A 83 17.69 7.21 11.49
N GLN A 84 18.68 7.92 10.96
CA GLN A 84 19.81 8.42 11.74
C GLN A 84 19.38 9.46 12.80
N MET A 85 18.48 10.38 12.46
CA MET A 85 17.99 11.39 13.40
C MET A 85 17.25 10.75 14.58
N ILE A 86 16.43 9.72 14.33
CA ILE A 86 15.69 8.99 15.37
C ILE A 86 16.64 8.12 16.21
N GLY A 87 17.53 7.36 15.56
CA GLY A 87 18.38 6.38 16.22
C GLY A 87 17.54 5.38 17.03
N LYS A 88 17.87 5.22 18.32
CA LYS A 88 17.18 4.32 19.25
C LYS A 88 16.09 5.01 20.09
N ASN A 89 15.78 6.28 19.83
CA ASN A 89 14.91 7.06 20.70
C ASN A 89 13.44 6.90 20.29
N VAL A 90 12.68 6.15 21.10
CA VAL A 90 11.25 5.87 20.87
C VAL A 90 10.41 7.15 20.81
N LYS A 91 10.69 8.16 21.66
CA LYS A 91 9.93 9.43 21.62
C LYS A 91 10.08 10.16 20.29
N LEU A 92 11.30 10.18 19.74
CA LEU A 92 11.54 10.81 18.43
C LEU A 92 10.84 10.04 17.31
N TYR A 93 10.83 8.70 17.38
CA TYR A 93 10.09 7.87 16.45
C TYR A 93 8.59 8.19 16.49
N ASP A 94 8.00 8.24 17.69
CA ASP A 94 6.58 8.56 17.88
C ASP A 94 6.23 9.97 17.36
N MET A 95 7.12 10.95 17.58
CA MET A 95 6.96 12.30 17.03
C MET A 95 6.93 12.28 15.50
N VAL A 96 7.84 11.54 14.84
CA VAL A 96 7.81 11.38 13.38
C VAL A 96 6.50 10.72 12.92
N LEU A 97 6.06 9.65 13.58
CA LEU A 97 4.78 9.02 13.26
C LEU A 97 3.59 9.99 13.41
N GLN A 98 3.60 10.83 14.43
CA GLN A 98 2.57 11.87 14.62
C GLN A 98 2.61 12.91 13.48
N PHE A 99 3.80 13.33 13.05
CA PHE A 99 3.93 14.22 11.89
C PHE A 99 3.41 13.57 10.61
N LEU A 100 3.74 12.30 10.36
CA LEU A 100 3.25 11.56 9.20
C LEU A 100 1.72 11.44 9.20
N ARG A 101 1.09 11.12 10.34
CA ARG A 101 -0.38 11.10 10.47
C ARG A 101 -0.99 12.47 10.18
N THR A 102 -0.41 13.53 10.78
CA THR A 102 -0.91 14.91 10.60
C THR A 102 -0.81 15.36 9.14
N LEU A 103 0.31 15.07 8.48
CA LEU A 103 0.52 15.44 7.09
C LEU A 103 -0.36 14.59 6.16
N PHE A 104 -0.49 13.28 6.40
CA PHE A 104 -1.40 12.42 5.66
C PHE A 104 -2.85 12.95 5.71
N LEU A 105 -3.33 13.35 6.89
CA LEU A 105 -4.67 13.93 7.03
C LEU A 105 -4.80 15.25 6.26
N ARG A 106 -3.84 16.17 6.44
CA ARG A 106 -3.89 17.52 5.87
C ARG A 106 -3.72 17.58 4.36
N THR A 107 -2.85 16.75 3.80
CA THR A 107 -2.50 16.82 2.37
C THR A 107 -3.15 15.72 1.53
N ARG A 108 -3.67 14.67 2.18
CA ARG A 108 -4.14 13.43 1.53
C ARG A 108 -3.06 12.71 0.70
N ASN A 109 -1.78 13.00 0.95
CA ASN A 109 -0.70 12.37 0.21
C ASN A 109 -0.34 11.01 0.82
N VAL A 110 -0.66 9.93 0.10
CA VAL A 110 -0.44 8.54 0.51
C VAL A 110 1.04 8.16 0.63
N HIS A 111 1.98 8.94 0.08
CA HIS A 111 3.40 8.64 0.23
C HIS A 111 3.90 8.81 1.67
N TYR A 112 3.18 9.52 2.54
CA TYR A 112 3.46 9.49 3.98
C TYR A 112 3.20 8.11 4.60
N CYS A 113 2.25 7.34 4.06
CA CYS A 113 2.03 5.95 4.42
C CYS A 113 3.20 5.07 3.96
N THR A 114 3.70 5.28 2.74
CA THR A 114 4.94 4.63 2.27
C THR A 114 6.12 4.94 3.19
N LEU A 115 6.31 6.21 3.55
CA LEU A 115 7.42 6.63 4.42
C LEU A 115 7.32 6.00 5.82
N ARG A 116 6.11 5.85 6.36
CA ARG A 116 5.88 5.14 7.63
C ARG A 116 6.43 3.70 7.55
N ALA A 117 6.05 2.96 6.51
CA ALA A 117 6.50 1.58 6.32
C ALA A 117 8.01 1.50 6.08
N GLU A 118 8.55 2.36 5.21
CA GLU A 118 9.98 2.41 4.88
C GLU A 118 10.84 2.75 6.11
N LEU A 119 10.40 3.68 6.95
CA LEU A 119 11.11 4.07 8.17
C LEU A 119 11.16 2.93 9.20
N LEU A 120 10.02 2.27 9.44
CA LEU A 120 9.95 1.13 10.37
C LEU A 120 10.85 -0.01 9.89
N MET A 121 10.81 -0.33 8.59
CA MET A 121 11.67 -1.36 8.03
C MET A 121 13.14 -0.94 7.95
N SER A 122 13.45 0.35 7.84
CA SER A 122 14.82 0.85 7.89
C SER A 122 15.42 0.70 9.30
N LEU A 123 14.63 0.92 10.34
CA LEU A 123 15.05 0.69 11.73
C LEU A 123 15.24 -0.81 12.02
N HIS A 124 14.39 -1.66 11.43
CA HIS A 124 14.55 -3.12 11.49
C HIS A 124 15.83 -3.59 10.81
N ASP A 125 16.15 -3.07 9.61
CA ASP A 125 17.38 -3.40 8.89
C ASP A 125 18.65 -3.03 9.71
N LEU A 126 18.55 -2.05 10.62
CA LEU A 126 19.60 -1.65 11.57
C LEU A 126 19.53 -2.36 12.92
N GLU A 127 18.64 -3.34 13.08
CA GLU A 127 18.45 -4.13 14.31
C GLU A 127 18.09 -3.28 15.55
N ILE A 128 17.36 -2.18 15.36
CA ILE A 128 16.94 -1.29 16.45
C ILE A 128 15.72 -1.89 17.17
N SER A 129 16.01 -2.82 18.09
CA SER A 129 15.01 -3.56 18.86
C SER A 129 14.15 -2.66 19.77
N GLU A 130 14.70 -1.54 20.25
CA GLU A 130 14.05 -0.60 21.17
C GLU A 130 12.78 0.01 20.56
N ILE A 131 12.73 0.12 19.23
CA ILE A 131 11.55 0.62 18.49
C ILE A 131 10.77 -0.56 17.89
N CYS A 132 11.44 -1.51 17.24
CA CYS A 132 10.75 -2.58 16.52
C CYS A 132 9.90 -3.48 17.44
N THR A 133 10.30 -3.66 18.70
CA THR A 133 9.55 -4.50 19.66
C THR A 133 8.31 -3.83 20.22
N VAL A 134 8.27 -2.49 20.22
CA VAL A 134 7.15 -1.71 20.76
C VAL A 134 6.18 -1.26 19.68
N ASP A 135 6.61 -1.13 18.42
CA ASP A 135 5.73 -0.81 17.31
C ASP A 135 4.79 -2.00 16.99
N PRO A 136 3.47 -1.84 17.15
CA PRO A 136 2.51 -2.93 16.96
C PRO A 136 2.37 -3.37 15.50
N CYS A 137 2.77 -2.53 14.54
CA CYS A 137 2.71 -2.80 13.12
C CYS A 137 3.98 -3.49 12.60
N HIS A 138 5.04 -3.66 13.41
CA HIS A 138 6.34 -4.19 12.94
C HIS A 138 6.22 -5.53 12.21
N LYS A 139 5.64 -6.55 12.85
CA LYS A 139 5.51 -7.88 12.26
C LYS A 139 4.62 -7.89 11.01
N PHE A 140 3.53 -7.13 11.04
CA PHE A 140 2.63 -6.98 9.90
C PHE A 140 3.35 -6.34 8.71
N THR A 141 4.05 -5.22 8.95
CA THR A 141 4.79 -4.49 7.92
C THR A 141 5.90 -5.36 7.35
N TRP A 142 6.63 -6.11 8.18
CA TRP A 142 7.65 -7.03 7.71
C TRP A 142 7.10 -8.17 6.83
N CYS A 143 5.97 -8.75 7.22
CA CYS A 143 5.27 -9.75 6.42
C CYS A 143 4.77 -9.18 5.08
N LEU A 144 4.21 -7.98 5.11
CA LEU A 144 3.74 -7.27 3.90
C LEU A 144 4.91 -6.87 2.99
N ASP A 145 6.05 -6.44 3.55
CA ASP A 145 7.28 -6.09 2.80
C ASP A 145 7.78 -7.29 1.98
N ALA A 146 7.67 -8.51 2.54
CA ALA A 146 7.96 -9.73 1.81
C ALA A 146 6.99 -9.93 0.63
N CYS A 147 5.69 -9.72 0.83
CA CYS A 147 4.69 -9.83 -0.23
C CYS A 147 4.93 -8.81 -1.35
N ILE A 148 5.28 -7.56 -0.99
CA ILE A 148 5.59 -6.50 -1.96
C ILE A 148 6.82 -6.86 -2.79
N ARG A 149 7.85 -7.45 -2.15
CA ARG A 149 9.06 -7.90 -2.86
C ARG A 149 8.73 -9.01 -3.87
N GLU A 150 7.94 -10.00 -3.47
CA GLU A 150 7.53 -11.11 -4.36
C GLU A 150 6.41 -10.71 -5.34
N LYS A 151 5.83 -9.51 -5.18
CA LYS A 151 4.69 -8.98 -5.95
C LYS A 151 3.46 -9.90 -5.92
N PHE A 152 3.31 -10.62 -4.82
CA PHE A 152 2.23 -11.57 -4.60
C PHE A 152 2.04 -11.88 -3.11
N VAL A 153 0.80 -12.15 -2.72
CA VAL A 153 0.46 -12.68 -1.40
C VAL A 153 0.11 -14.16 -1.53
N ASP A 154 0.99 -15.04 -1.06
CA ASP A 154 0.70 -16.48 -1.00
C ASP A 154 -0.17 -16.87 0.21
N ASN A 155 -0.71 -18.09 0.21
CA ASN A 155 -1.63 -18.58 1.26
C ASN A 155 -0.98 -18.67 2.66
N LYS A 156 0.35 -18.76 2.76
CA LYS A 156 1.04 -18.76 4.06
C LYS A 156 1.08 -17.33 4.61
N ARG A 157 1.50 -16.38 3.77
CA ARG A 157 1.56 -14.95 4.11
C ARG A 157 0.18 -14.36 4.34
N ALA A 158 -0.82 -14.77 3.57
CA ALA A 158 -2.22 -14.41 3.79
C ALA A 158 -2.66 -14.76 5.22
N ARG A 159 -2.42 -16.01 5.66
CA ARG A 159 -2.75 -16.44 7.03
C ARG A 159 -1.99 -15.69 8.11
N GLU A 160 -0.71 -15.38 7.89
CA GLU A 160 0.08 -14.54 8.81
C GLU A 160 -0.49 -13.12 8.92
N LEU A 161 -0.77 -12.47 7.79
CA LEU A 161 -1.36 -11.13 7.72
C LEU A 161 -2.75 -11.09 8.37
N GLN A 162 -3.58 -12.10 8.10
CA GLN A 162 -4.87 -12.27 8.75
C GLN A 162 -4.73 -12.39 10.27
N GLY A 163 -3.81 -13.23 10.75
CA GLY A 163 -3.56 -13.40 12.18
C GLY A 163 -3.15 -12.09 12.89
N PHE A 164 -2.43 -11.21 12.21
CA PHE A 164 -2.11 -9.88 12.76
C PHE A 164 -3.33 -8.95 12.83
N LEU A 165 -4.18 -8.94 11.81
CA LEU A 165 -5.42 -8.13 11.80
C LEU A 165 -6.41 -8.63 12.86
N ASP A 166 -6.63 -9.94 12.92
CA ASP A 166 -7.53 -10.58 13.90
C ASP A 166 -6.96 -10.50 15.34
N GLY A 167 -5.65 -10.31 15.47
CA GLY A 167 -4.95 -10.16 16.75
C GLY A 167 -5.10 -8.79 17.40
N VAL A 168 -5.73 -7.81 16.74
CA VAL A 168 -5.97 -6.47 17.32
C VAL A 168 -6.97 -6.60 18.48
N LYS A 169 -6.50 -6.32 19.69
CA LYS A 169 -7.30 -6.49 20.92
C LYS A 169 -8.27 -5.34 21.10
N LYS A 170 -9.40 -5.65 21.74
CA LYS A 170 -10.34 -4.64 22.25
C LYS A 170 -9.62 -3.69 23.22
N GLY A 171 -9.78 -2.39 23.06
CA GLY A 171 -9.04 -1.33 23.76
C GLY A 171 -7.72 -0.92 23.10
N GLN A 172 -7.28 -1.61 22.04
CA GLN A 172 -6.09 -1.26 21.23
C GLN A 172 -6.46 -0.98 19.78
N GLU A 173 -7.70 -0.57 19.53
CA GLU A 173 -8.21 -0.41 18.17
C GLU A 173 -7.44 0.66 17.38
N GLN A 174 -6.78 1.63 18.04
CA GLN A 174 -5.90 2.61 17.40
C GLN A 174 -4.83 1.97 16.49
N VAL A 175 -4.37 0.75 16.82
CA VAL A 175 -3.43 -0.02 16.00
C VAL A 175 -4.01 -0.28 14.60
N LEU A 176 -5.32 -0.44 14.48
CA LEU A 176 -5.99 -0.62 13.19
C LEU A 176 -5.79 0.60 12.27
N GLY A 177 -5.76 1.82 12.82
CA GLY A 177 -5.49 3.03 12.04
C GLY A 177 -4.07 3.01 11.47
N ASP A 178 -3.11 2.57 12.26
CA ASP A 178 -1.72 2.45 11.82
C ASP A 178 -1.52 1.32 10.80
N LEU A 179 -2.15 0.17 11.01
CA LEU A 179 -2.17 -0.93 10.01
C LEU A 179 -2.83 -0.49 8.72
N SER A 180 -3.91 0.31 8.81
CA SER A 180 -4.59 0.89 7.65
C SER A 180 -3.70 1.87 6.91
N MET A 181 -2.88 2.69 7.60
CA MET A 181 -1.85 3.49 6.92
C MET A 181 -0.88 2.60 6.15
N ILE A 182 -0.34 1.54 6.78
CA ILE A 182 0.59 0.63 6.11
C ILE A 182 -0.06 0.00 4.86
N LEU A 183 -1.34 -0.36 4.93
CA LEU A 183 -2.10 -0.88 3.79
C LEU A 183 -2.45 0.18 2.73
N CYS A 184 -2.52 1.46 3.11
CA CYS A 184 -2.73 2.59 2.22
C CYS A 184 -1.46 2.97 1.42
N ASP A 185 -0.32 2.36 1.72
CA ASP A 185 0.89 2.47 0.90
C ASP A 185 0.61 2.01 -0.55
N PRO A 186 0.88 2.84 -1.58
CA PRO A 186 0.69 2.45 -2.98
C PRO A 186 1.34 1.11 -3.36
N PHE A 187 2.49 0.74 -2.78
CA PHE A 187 3.12 -0.55 -3.07
C PHE A 187 2.33 -1.73 -2.49
N ALA A 188 1.72 -1.56 -1.32
CA ALA A 188 0.82 -2.52 -0.71
C ALA A 188 -0.45 -2.67 -1.57
N ILE A 189 -1.13 -1.56 -1.90
CA ILE A 189 -2.32 -1.57 -2.76
C ILE A 189 -2.02 -2.27 -4.09
N ASN A 190 -0.92 -1.93 -4.76
CA ASN A 190 -0.52 -2.57 -6.00
C ASN A 190 -0.32 -4.08 -5.86
N THR A 191 0.31 -4.53 -4.78
CA THR A 191 0.54 -5.96 -4.54
C THR A 191 -0.76 -6.70 -4.24
N LEU A 192 -1.64 -6.11 -3.43
CA LEU A 192 -2.94 -6.68 -3.07
C LEU A 192 -3.87 -6.78 -4.28
N ALA A 193 -3.94 -5.72 -5.09
CA ALA A 193 -4.75 -5.69 -6.30
C ALA A 193 -4.24 -6.71 -7.34
N LEU A 194 -2.92 -6.77 -7.58
CA LEU A 194 -2.34 -7.78 -8.49
C LEU A 194 -2.57 -9.21 -7.99
N SER A 195 -2.48 -9.45 -6.69
CA SER A 195 -2.78 -10.77 -6.09
C SER A 195 -4.25 -11.11 -6.23
N THR A 196 -5.14 -10.13 -6.08
CA THR A 196 -6.59 -10.28 -6.27
C THR A 196 -6.92 -10.71 -7.69
N ILE A 197 -6.34 -10.05 -8.71
CA ILE A 197 -6.53 -10.44 -10.11
C ILE A 197 -6.03 -11.86 -10.37
N ARG A 198 -4.86 -12.22 -9.85
CA ARG A 198 -4.31 -13.58 -10.02
C ARG A 198 -5.23 -14.63 -9.40
N HIS A 199 -5.70 -14.41 -8.17
CA HIS A 199 -6.63 -15.33 -7.53
C HIS A 199 -7.95 -15.45 -8.28
N LEU A 200 -8.49 -14.37 -8.83
CA LEU A 200 -9.70 -14.46 -9.66
C LEU A 200 -9.48 -15.34 -10.89
N GLN A 201 -8.31 -15.25 -11.53
CA GLN A 201 -7.94 -16.13 -12.64
C GLN A 201 -7.79 -17.59 -12.21
N ASP A 202 -7.16 -17.85 -11.06
CA ASP A 202 -7.01 -19.19 -10.50
C ASP A 202 -8.38 -19.81 -10.17
N LEU A 203 -9.31 -19.02 -9.62
CA LEU A 203 -10.67 -19.46 -9.31
C LEU A 203 -11.48 -19.83 -10.56
N VAL A 204 -11.28 -19.12 -11.67
CA VAL A 204 -11.87 -19.51 -12.97
C VAL A 204 -11.35 -20.88 -13.39
N GLY A 205 -10.04 -21.12 -13.29
CA GLY A 205 -9.44 -22.42 -13.64
C GLY A 205 -9.85 -23.56 -12.70
N GLN A 206 -10.28 -23.25 -11.47
CA GLN A 206 -10.75 -24.21 -10.47
C GLN A 206 -12.28 -24.36 -10.43
N GLU A 207 -13.01 -23.61 -11.27
CA GLU A 207 -14.49 -23.58 -11.29
C GLU A 207 -15.11 -23.23 -9.92
N THR A 208 -14.40 -22.44 -9.12
CA THR A 208 -14.80 -22.04 -7.75
C THR A 208 -15.28 -20.60 -7.70
N LEU A 209 -16.28 -20.32 -6.84
CA LEU A 209 -16.83 -18.97 -6.72
C LEU A 209 -15.98 -18.07 -5.81
N PRO A 210 -15.93 -16.73 -6.05
CA PRO A 210 -15.18 -15.78 -5.21
C PRO A 210 -15.45 -15.89 -3.72
N ARG A 211 -16.71 -16.09 -3.34
CA ARG A 211 -17.16 -16.19 -1.94
C ARG A 211 -16.59 -17.39 -1.19
N GLU A 212 -16.10 -18.40 -1.91
CA GLU A 212 -15.57 -19.65 -1.34
C GLU A 212 -14.06 -19.56 -1.10
N SER A 213 -13.41 -18.48 -1.56
CA SER A 213 -11.98 -18.24 -1.38
C SER A 213 -11.71 -17.33 -0.19
N PRO A 214 -11.29 -17.86 0.97
CA PRO A 214 -10.95 -17.03 2.14
C PRO A 214 -9.76 -16.11 1.86
N ASP A 215 -8.80 -16.55 1.04
CA ASP A 215 -7.64 -15.75 0.65
C ASP A 215 -8.06 -14.52 -0.16
N LEU A 216 -8.98 -14.67 -1.12
CA LEU A 216 -9.55 -13.55 -1.86
C LEU A 216 -10.29 -12.58 -0.94
N LEU A 217 -11.13 -13.08 -0.04
CA LEU A 217 -11.86 -12.23 0.91
C LEU A 217 -10.92 -11.44 1.82
N LEU A 218 -9.80 -12.04 2.22
CA LEU A 218 -8.77 -11.35 2.99
C LEU A 218 -8.10 -10.22 2.17
N LEU A 219 -7.77 -10.46 0.89
CA LEU A 219 -7.20 -9.42 0.03
C LEU A 219 -8.15 -8.22 -0.09
N LEU A 220 -9.45 -8.47 -0.29
CA LEU A 220 -10.48 -7.43 -0.34
C LEU A 220 -10.61 -6.67 0.99
N ARG A 221 -10.56 -7.39 2.13
CA ARG A 221 -10.54 -6.78 3.47
C ARG A 221 -9.34 -5.85 3.65
N MET A 222 -8.15 -6.27 3.24
CA MET A 222 -6.93 -5.46 3.33
C MET A 222 -6.98 -4.24 2.41
N LEU A 223 -7.49 -4.38 1.18
CA LEU A 223 -7.73 -3.24 0.27
C LEU A 223 -8.73 -2.25 0.88
N SER A 224 -9.82 -2.76 1.46
CA SER A 224 -10.83 -1.94 2.14
C SER A 224 -10.25 -1.15 3.31
N LEU A 225 -9.43 -1.79 4.15
CA LEU A 225 -8.72 -1.13 5.25
C LEU A 225 -7.78 -0.03 4.76
N GLY A 226 -6.97 -0.31 3.72
CA GLY A 226 -6.08 0.68 3.12
C GLY A 226 -6.82 1.89 2.55
N GLN A 227 -7.91 1.67 1.81
CA GLN A 227 -8.75 2.75 1.25
C GLN A 227 -9.51 3.53 2.34
N GLY A 228 -9.83 2.90 3.46
CA GLY A 228 -10.49 3.51 4.62
C GLY A 228 -9.53 4.19 5.62
N ALA A 229 -8.22 4.16 5.39
CA ALA A 229 -7.23 4.64 6.34
C ALA A 229 -7.41 6.12 6.71
N TRP A 230 -7.68 6.97 5.71
CA TRP A 230 -7.88 8.40 5.95
C TRP A 230 -9.11 8.65 6.82
N ASP A 231 -10.25 8.07 6.45
CA ASP A 231 -11.52 8.23 7.18
C ASP A 231 -11.41 7.70 8.62
N MET A 232 -10.71 6.58 8.81
CA MET A 232 -10.49 5.96 10.13
C MET A 232 -9.65 6.86 11.06
N ILE A 233 -8.59 7.47 10.52
CA ILE A 233 -7.68 8.32 11.30
C ILE A 233 -8.31 9.70 11.54
N ASP A 234 -9.04 10.25 10.58
CA ASP A 234 -9.71 11.56 10.73
C ASP A 234 -10.84 11.46 11.77
N SER A 235 -11.71 10.46 11.65
CA SER A 235 -12.84 10.26 12.56
C SER A 235 -12.45 9.73 13.93
N GLN A 236 -11.23 9.19 14.09
CA GLN A 236 -10.80 8.43 15.27
C GLN A 236 -11.71 7.24 15.60
N VAL A 237 -12.47 6.74 14.62
CA VAL A 237 -13.31 5.54 14.76
C VAL A 237 -12.57 4.36 14.14
N PHE A 238 -11.82 3.66 14.98
CA PHE A 238 -10.99 2.53 14.57
C PHE A 238 -11.81 1.24 14.46
N LYS A 239 -12.53 1.11 13.34
CA LYS A 239 -13.33 -0.08 13.02
C LYS A 239 -13.10 -0.45 11.56
N GLU A 240 -13.17 -1.75 11.30
CA GLU A 240 -13.06 -2.21 9.92
C GLU A 240 -14.23 -1.71 9.07
N PRO A 241 -13.96 -1.23 7.84
CA PRO A 241 -15.02 -0.89 6.92
C PRO A 241 -15.86 -2.12 6.59
N LYS A 242 -17.18 -1.95 6.49
CA LYS A 242 -18.07 -3.03 6.07
C LYS A 242 -17.89 -3.28 4.58
N MET A 243 -17.48 -4.49 4.22
CA MET A 243 -17.45 -4.91 2.82
C MET A 243 -18.86 -5.19 2.30
N GLU A 244 -19.21 -4.59 1.18
CA GLU A 244 -20.51 -4.79 0.53
C GLU A 244 -20.60 -6.21 -0.03
N ALA A 245 -21.63 -6.95 0.35
CA ALA A 245 -21.83 -8.32 -0.14
C ALA A 245 -21.94 -8.38 -1.67
N GLU A 246 -22.51 -7.34 -2.28
CA GLU A 246 -22.68 -7.27 -3.74
C GLU A 246 -21.36 -7.19 -4.50
N LEU A 247 -20.29 -6.67 -3.89
CA LEU A 247 -18.94 -6.71 -4.47
C LEU A 247 -18.53 -8.16 -4.73
N ILE A 248 -18.76 -9.04 -3.75
CA ILE A 248 -18.35 -10.45 -3.81
C ILE A 248 -19.34 -11.28 -4.66
N THR A 249 -20.64 -11.02 -4.53
CA THR A 249 -21.67 -11.87 -5.15
C THR A 249 -22.11 -11.43 -6.54
N LYS A 250 -21.82 -10.18 -6.95
CA LYS A 250 -22.17 -9.65 -8.27
C LYS A 250 -20.94 -9.16 -9.03
N PHE A 251 -20.18 -8.21 -8.48
CA PHE A 251 -19.07 -7.58 -9.22
C PHE A 251 -17.95 -8.58 -9.57
N LEU A 252 -17.43 -9.33 -8.59
CA LEU A 252 -16.35 -10.29 -8.85
C LEU A 252 -16.76 -11.41 -9.83
N PRO A 253 -17.96 -12.02 -9.73
CA PRO A 253 -18.45 -12.94 -10.76
C PRO A 253 -18.58 -12.31 -12.14
N MET A 254 -19.02 -11.04 -12.25
CA MET A 254 -19.02 -10.33 -13.54
C MET A 254 -17.60 -10.18 -14.09
N LEU A 255 -16.63 -9.81 -13.27
CA LEU A 255 -15.23 -9.72 -13.69
C LEU A 255 -14.67 -11.08 -14.14
N MET A 256 -14.99 -12.16 -13.41
CA MET A 256 -14.61 -13.52 -13.79
C MET A 256 -15.26 -13.95 -15.11
N SER A 257 -16.51 -13.54 -15.39
CA SER A 257 -17.14 -13.84 -16.68
C SER A 257 -16.39 -13.25 -17.85
N PHE A 258 -15.77 -12.07 -17.70
CA PHE A 258 -14.89 -11.51 -18.74
C PHE A 258 -13.61 -12.33 -18.93
N VAL A 259 -13.04 -12.87 -17.85
CA VAL A 259 -11.90 -13.79 -17.94
C VAL A 259 -12.29 -15.07 -18.69
N VAL A 260 -13.47 -15.62 -18.41
CA VAL A 260 -14.00 -16.80 -19.12
C VAL A 260 -14.22 -16.49 -20.60
N ASP A 261 -14.89 -15.38 -20.93
CA ASP A 261 -15.10 -14.93 -22.31
C ASP A 261 -13.77 -14.85 -23.09
N ASP A 262 -12.74 -14.28 -22.46
CA ASP A 262 -11.39 -14.20 -23.04
C ASP A 262 -10.75 -15.58 -23.27
N GLN A 263 -10.87 -16.48 -22.29
CA GLN A 263 -10.31 -17.83 -22.40
C GLN A 263 -11.03 -18.65 -23.48
N THR A 264 -12.37 -18.64 -23.49
CA THR A 264 -13.20 -19.33 -24.48
C THR A 264 -12.90 -18.83 -25.88
N PHE A 265 -12.85 -17.50 -26.09
CA PHE A 265 -12.51 -16.94 -27.40
C PHE A 265 -11.13 -17.38 -27.89
N ASN A 266 -10.13 -17.39 -27.00
CA ASN A 266 -8.77 -17.84 -27.35
C ASN A 266 -8.68 -19.34 -27.69
N VAL A 267 -9.54 -20.17 -27.09
CA VAL A 267 -9.65 -21.60 -27.43
C VAL A 267 -10.33 -21.76 -28.77
N ASP A 268 -11.46 -21.08 -29.01
CA ASP A 268 -12.22 -21.16 -30.25
C ASP A 268 -11.38 -20.76 -31.47
N GLN A 269 -10.55 -19.73 -31.37
CA GLN A 269 -9.64 -19.31 -32.44
C GLN A 269 -8.58 -20.37 -32.81
N LYS A 270 -8.34 -21.37 -31.95
CA LYS A 270 -7.38 -22.46 -32.18
C LYS A 270 -8.04 -23.74 -32.70
N LEU A 271 -9.38 -23.82 -32.69
CA LEU A 271 -10.09 -25.01 -33.18
C LEU A 271 -10.09 -25.05 -34.72
N PRO A 272 -10.03 -26.25 -35.33
CA PRO A 272 -10.12 -26.40 -36.78
C PRO A 272 -11.43 -25.82 -37.33
N SER A 273 -11.32 -25.02 -38.40
CA SER A 273 -12.40 -24.19 -38.96
C SER A 273 -13.52 -24.95 -39.67
N GLU A 274 -13.63 -26.27 -39.51
CA GLU A 274 -14.34 -27.11 -40.47
C GLU A 274 -15.87 -26.93 -40.46
N GLU A 275 -16.49 -26.35 -39.41
CA GLU A 275 -17.96 -26.17 -39.38
C GLU A 275 -18.49 -24.88 -38.73
N LYS A 276 -17.65 -23.95 -38.24
CA LYS A 276 -18.13 -22.73 -37.58
C LYS A 276 -17.53 -21.47 -38.21
N GLY A 277 -18.40 -20.53 -38.60
CA GLY A 277 -17.99 -19.18 -39.00
C GLY A 277 -17.28 -18.45 -37.85
N PRO A 278 -16.60 -17.32 -38.15
CA PRO A 278 -15.86 -16.58 -37.12
C PRO A 278 -16.80 -16.12 -35.99
N ILE A 279 -16.57 -16.64 -34.79
CA ILE A 279 -17.32 -16.24 -33.59
C ILE A 279 -16.89 -14.81 -33.22
N PRO A 280 -17.82 -13.84 -33.16
CA PRO A 280 -17.47 -12.48 -32.78
C PRO A 280 -17.06 -12.43 -31.31
N TYR A 281 -16.05 -11.60 -31.00
CA TYR A 281 -15.65 -11.37 -29.62
C TYR A 281 -16.78 -10.69 -28.82
N PRO A 282 -17.09 -11.13 -27.58
CA PRO A 282 -18.14 -10.51 -26.77
C PRO A 282 -17.89 -9.03 -26.53
N SER A 283 -18.82 -8.16 -26.93
CA SER A 283 -18.68 -6.70 -26.83
C SER A 283 -19.54 -6.07 -25.74
N THR A 284 -20.49 -6.81 -25.16
CA THR A 284 -21.43 -6.28 -24.17
C THR A 284 -20.78 -6.17 -22.80
N ILE A 285 -21.07 -5.06 -22.10
CA ILE A 285 -20.73 -4.85 -20.69
C ILE A 285 -22.05 -4.67 -19.94
N PRO A 286 -22.32 -5.45 -18.88
CA PRO A 286 -23.49 -5.22 -18.05
C PRO A 286 -23.46 -3.82 -17.41
N GLU A 287 -24.56 -3.07 -17.45
CA GLU A 287 -24.65 -1.74 -16.82
C GLU A 287 -24.29 -1.77 -15.33
N ALA A 288 -24.64 -2.86 -14.65
CA ALA A 288 -24.27 -3.08 -13.25
C ALA A 288 -22.75 -3.05 -13.02
N PHE A 289 -21.95 -3.54 -13.97
CA PHE A 289 -20.49 -3.52 -13.87
C PHE A 289 -19.95 -2.09 -13.88
N THR A 290 -20.39 -1.26 -14.83
CA THR A 290 -20.01 0.17 -14.90
C THR A 290 -20.46 0.92 -13.65
N LYS A 291 -21.67 0.63 -13.14
CA LYS A 291 -22.16 1.21 -11.89
C LYS A 291 -21.26 0.88 -10.70
N PHE A 292 -20.81 -0.37 -10.57
CA PHE A 292 -19.86 -0.74 -9.51
C PHE A 292 -18.54 0.02 -9.60
N LEU A 293 -17.99 0.20 -10.81
CA LEU A 293 -16.74 0.94 -11.01
C LEU A 293 -16.85 2.41 -10.59
N GLN A 294 -18.04 3.01 -10.73
CA GLN A 294 -18.30 4.40 -10.37
C GLN A 294 -18.59 4.60 -8.87
N GLU A 295 -19.32 3.66 -8.25
CA GLU A 295 -19.83 3.83 -6.89
C GLU A 295 -18.96 3.15 -5.82
N ASN A 296 -18.22 2.09 -6.17
CA ASN A 296 -17.45 1.30 -5.21
C ASN A 296 -15.94 1.43 -5.47
N ARG A 297 -15.22 2.02 -4.50
CA ARG A 297 -13.77 2.26 -4.60
C ARG A 297 -12.93 1.00 -4.78
N ILE A 298 -13.34 -0.13 -4.19
CA ILE A 298 -12.63 -1.41 -4.33
C ILE A 298 -12.88 -2.00 -5.70
N ALA A 299 -14.13 -1.94 -6.19
CA ALA A 299 -14.46 -2.37 -7.54
C ALA A 299 -13.69 -1.56 -8.58
N CYS A 300 -13.62 -0.23 -8.42
CA CYS A 300 -12.84 0.67 -9.27
C CYS A 300 -11.36 0.26 -9.31
N GLU A 301 -10.73 0.08 -8.15
CA GLU A 301 -9.33 -0.35 -8.02
C GLU A 301 -9.10 -1.68 -8.75
N ILE A 302 -9.90 -2.70 -8.44
CA ILE A 302 -9.76 -4.03 -9.06
C ILE A 302 -9.99 -3.95 -10.57
N GLY A 303 -11.00 -3.20 -11.02
CA GLY A 303 -11.29 -2.98 -12.43
C GLY A 303 -10.12 -2.34 -13.18
N LEU A 304 -9.52 -1.29 -12.62
CA LEU A 304 -8.33 -0.62 -13.16
C LEU A 304 -7.14 -1.60 -13.28
N TYR A 305 -6.90 -2.39 -12.24
CA TYR A 305 -5.81 -3.37 -12.24
C TYR A 305 -6.06 -4.53 -13.22
N TYR A 306 -7.31 -4.93 -13.40
CA TYR A 306 -7.68 -5.92 -14.40
C TYR A 306 -7.44 -5.40 -15.83
N ILE A 307 -7.84 -4.17 -16.12
CA ILE A 307 -7.59 -3.54 -17.42
C ILE A 307 -6.09 -3.38 -17.67
N LEU A 308 -5.33 -2.95 -16.67
CA LEU A 308 -3.86 -2.90 -16.75
C LEU A 308 -3.24 -4.29 -17.01
N HIS A 309 -3.80 -5.32 -16.39
CA HIS A 309 -3.38 -6.70 -16.61
C HIS A 309 -3.63 -7.14 -18.06
N ILE A 310 -4.82 -6.87 -18.60
CA ILE A 310 -5.18 -7.12 -20.01
C ILE A 310 -4.24 -6.37 -20.96
N THR A 311 -3.95 -5.10 -20.69
CA THR A 311 -3.03 -4.30 -21.50
C THR A 311 -1.64 -4.93 -21.55
N LYS A 312 -1.14 -5.45 -20.42
CA LYS A 312 0.15 -6.17 -20.37
C LYS A 312 0.12 -7.47 -21.18
N GLN A 313 -1.01 -8.15 -21.24
CA GLN A 313 -1.20 -9.33 -22.10
C GLN A 313 -1.37 -9.00 -23.59
N ARG A 314 -1.46 -7.72 -23.96
CA ARG A 314 -1.70 -7.25 -25.34
C ARG A 314 -3.01 -7.78 -25.95
N ASN A 315 -4.00 -8.12 -25.12
CA ASN A 315 -5.33 -8.53 -25.59
C ASN A 315 -6.14 -7.28 -25.99
N LYS A 316 -6.07 -6.93 -27.28
CA LYS A 316 -6.74 -5.73 -27.83
C LYS A 316 -8.26 -5.78 -27.71
N ASN A 317 -8.85 -6.97 -27.86
CA ASN A 317 -10.30 -7.13 -27.85
C ASN A 317 -10.88 -6.85 -26.46
N ALA A 318 -10.31 -7.48 -25.42
CA ALA A 318 -10.71 -7.24 -24.04
C ALA A 318 -10.47 -5.79 -23.61
N PHE A 319 -9.36 -5.19 -24.05
CA PHE A 319 -9.07 -3.79 -23.78
C PHE A 319 -10.13 -2.86 -24.40
N LEU A 320 -10.45 -3.04 -25.68
CA LEU A 320 -11.48 -2.23 -26.36
C LEU A 320 -12.87 -2.44 -25.77
N ARG A 321 -13.18 -3.65 -25.28
CA ARG A 321 -14.42 -3.94 -24.57
C ARG A 321 -14.50 -3.19 -23.26
N LEU A 322 -13.47 -3.25 -22.41
CA LEU A 322 -13.57 -2.83 -21.00
C LEU A 322 -13.14 -1.39 -20.74
N LEU A 323 -12.28 -0.80 -21.58
CA LEU A 323 -11.83 0.58 -21.42
C LEU A 323 -12.99 1.59 -21.33
N PRO A 324 -14.08 1.49 -22.11
CA PRO A 324 -15.22 2.42 -22.00
C PRO A 324 -15.99 2.36 -20.68
N ALA A 325 -15.75 1.33 -19.84
CA ALA A 325 -16.43 1.20 -18.56
C ALA A 325 -15.72 1.95 -17.41
N LEU A 326 -14.48 2.41 -17.61
CA LEU A 326 -13.72 3.25 -16.68
C LEU A 326 -14.10 4.72 -16.82
#